data_AF-A0A0J1F9A7-F1
#
_entry.id   AF-A0A0J1F9A7-F1
#
_cell.length_a   1.000
_cell.length_b   1.000
_cell.length_c   1.000
_cell.angle_alpha   90.00
_cell.angle_beta   90.00
_cell.angle_gamma   90.00
#
_symmetry.space_group_name_H-M   'P 1'
#
loop_
_entity.id
_entity.type
_entity.pdbx_description
1 polymer ?
#
loop_
_entity_poly.entity_id
_entity_poly.type
_entity_poly.pdbx_seq_one_letter_code
_entity_poly.pdbx_strand_id
1 'polypeptide(L)'
;MEHNNRVKWDGSQFEKGGDGMLVVTTENINGYEVTDVKGQVFGVVVRSRGLGGNVVAGLRSLVGGEIHEYTALLEDTRKQAVDRLVGNAQAMGANAVVMMRFDSSEIGQTMSEIVAYGTAVVVEKKG
;
A
#
# COMPACT_ATOMS: atom_id res chain seq x y z
N MET A 1 35.21 -14.07 -4.51
CA MET A 1 34.21 -14.39 -5.56
C MET A 1 32.87 -13.90 -5.03
N GLU A 2 32.45 -12.69 -5.43
CA GLU A 2 31.20 -12.08 -4.93
C GLU A 2 29.99 -12.73 -5.61
N HIS A 3 29.10 -13.32 -4.82
CA HIS A 3 27.85 -13.89 -5.29
C HIS A 3 26.80 -12.77 -5.34
N ASN A 4 26.77 -12.05 -6.48
CA ASN A 4 25.81 -10.98 -6.73
C ASN A 4 24.43 -11.57 -7.08
N ASN A 5 23.63 -11.86 -6.06
CA ASN A 5 22.24 -12.29 -6.22
C ASN A 5 21.35 -11.05 -6.44
N ARG A 6 21.44 -10.42 -7.62
CA ARG A 6 20.47 -9.39 -8.02
C ARG A 6 19.16 -10.09 -8.30
N VAL A 7 18.21 -9.95 -7.37
CA VAL A 7 16.79 -10.20 -7.64
C VAL A 7 16.43 -9.36 -8.86
N LYS A 8 16.23 -10.03 -10.01
CA LYS A 8 15.72 -9.37 -11.21
C LYS A 8 14.24 -9.09 -10.97
N TRP A 9 13.94 -7.83 -10.69
CA TRP A 9 12.59 -7.32 -10.64
C TRP A 9 12.03 -7.29 -12.08
N ASP A 10 10.96 -8.05 -12.33
CA ASP A 10 10.35 -8.21 -13.67
C ASP A 10 9.07 -7.39 -13.84
N GLY A 11 8.66 -6.61 -12.82
CA GLY A 11 7.49 -5.74 -12.87
C GLY A 11 6.14 -6.47 -12.85
N SER A 12 6.11 -7.80 -12.83
CA SER A 12 4.88 -8.61 -12.93
C SER A 12 3.89 -8.39 -11.77
N GLN A 13 4.37 -7.88 -10.63
CA GLN A 13 3.53 -7.64 -9.45
C GLN A 13 2.65 -6.37 -9.57
N PHE A 14 2.88 -5.53 -10.57
CA PHE A 14 2.03 -4.37 -10.88
C PHE A 14 0.87 -4.73 -11.83
N GLU A 15 0.84 -5.95 -12.37
CA GLU A 15 -0.18 -6.36 -13.34
C GLU A 15 -1.46 -6.89 -12.69
N LYS A 16 -1.46 -7.16 -11.36
CA LYS A 16 -2.58 -7.83 -10.67
C LYS A 16 -3.35 -6.95 -9.67
N GLY A 17 -3.56 -5.69 -10.01
CA GLY A 17 -4.78 -4.96 -9.63
C GLY A 17 -5.46 -4.59 -10.94
N GLY A 18 -6.71 -5.04 -11.14
CA GLY A 18 -7.40 -5.04 -12.43
C GLY A 18 -7.11 -3.78 -13.26
N ASP A 19 -6.55 -3.98 -14.45
CA ASP A 19 -6.23 -2.97 -15.47
C ASP A 19 -4.98 -2.07 -15.26
N GLY A 20 -3.88 -2.57 -14.67
CA GLY A 20 -2.54 -2.01 -14.92
C GLY A 20 -2.23 -0.65 -14.26
N MET A 21 -2.87 -0.33 -13.13
CA MET A 21 -2.59 0.89 -12.36
C MET A 21 -1.16 0.86 -11.77
N LEU A 22 -0.33 1.84 -12.13
CA LEU A 22 1.01 2.00 -11.54
C LEU A 22 0.93 2.74 -10.22
N VAL A 23 1.20 2.07 -9.09
CA VAL A 23 1.29 2.72 -7.77
C VAL A 23 2.74 2.76 -7.33
N VAL A 24 3.32 3.96 -7.25
CA VAL A 24 4.73 4.16 -6.92
C VAL A 24 4.92 5.11 -5.75
N THR A 25 6.00 4.90 -5.00
CA THR A 25 6.41 5.81 -3.92
C THR A 25 7.28 6.96 -4.44
N THR A 26 7.71 6.92 -5.70
CA THR A 26 8.47 8.01 -6.34
C THR A 26 7.53 9.09 -6.87
N GLU A 27 8.07 10.29 -7.08
CA GLU A 27 7.35 11.39 -7.72
C GLU A 27 7.20 11.15 -9.23
N ASN A 28 8.27 10.66 -9.87
CA ASN A 28 8.32 10.40 -11.29
C ASN A 28 8.44 8.90 -11.57
N ILE A 29 7.86 8.44 -12.68
CA ILE A 29 7.98 7.06 -13.17
C ILE A 29 8.92 7.07 -14.36
N ASN A 30 10.07 6.38 -14.25
CA ASN A 30 11.03 6.33 -15.36
C ASN A 30 10.40 5.65 -16.59
N GLY A 31 10.61 6.23 -17.78
CA GLY A 31 10.01 5.78 -19.02
C GLY A 31 8.55 6.21 -19.23
N TYR A 32 7.97 6.99 -18.32
CA TYR A 32 6.63 7.56 -18.46
C TYR A 32 6.63 9.08 -18.24
N GLU A 33 5.63 9.75 -18.80
CA GLU A 33 5.34 11.17 -18.61
C GLU A 33 3.91 11.34 -18.08
N VAL A 34 3.73 12.24 -17.11
CA VAL A 34 2.40 12.60 -16.58
C VAL A 34 1.73 13.54 -17.56
N THR A 35 0.59 13.12 -18.12
CA THR A 35 -0.19 13.91 -19.08
C THR A 35 -1.39 14.60 -18.43
N ASP A 36 -1.86 14.11 -17.29
CA ASP A 36 -2.96 14.75 -16.54
C ASP A 36 -2.87 14.44 -15.03
N VAL A 37 -3.22 15.43 -14.19
CA VAL A 37 -3.23 15.29 -12.73
C VAL A 37 -4.68 15.31 -12.25
N LYS A 38 -5.13 14.20 -11.68
CA LYS A 38 -6.51 14.06 -11.15
C LYS A 38 -6.66 14.57 -9.72
N GLY A 39 -5.55 14.78 -9.01
CA GLY A 39 -5.50 15.32 -7.65
C GLY A 39 -5.21 14.25 -6.60
N GLN A 40 -5.43 14.59 -5.34
CA GLN A 40 -5.17 13.67 -4.22
C GLN A 40 -6.14 12.48 -4.25
N VAL A 41 -5.64 11.31 -3.87
CA VAL A 41 -6.44 10.09 -3.70
C VAL A 41 -6.02 9.35 -2.45
N PHE A 42 -6.96 8.67 -1.80
CA PHE A 42 -6.68 7.84 -0.64
C PHE A 42 -7.56 6.59 -0.59
N GLY A 43 -7.10 5.58 0.14
CA GLY A 43 -7.87 4.43 0.58
C GLY A 43 -7.64 4.22 2.07
N VAL A 44 -8.73 4.16 2.83
CA VAL A 44 -8.69 4.07 4.29
C VAL A 44 -9.27 2.73 4.75
N VAL A 45 -8.67 2.13 5.77
CA VAL A 45 -9.19 0.95 6.46
C VAL A 45 -9.08 1.16 7.96
N VAL A 46 -10.17 0.93 8.68
CA VAL A 46 -10.18 0.89 10.15
C VAL A 46 -10.37 -0.56 10.60
N ARG A 47 -9.54 -1.02 11.53
CA ARG A 47 -9.62 -2.36 12.11
C ARG A 47 -9.75 -2.28 13.63
N SER A 48 -10.66 -3.07 14.18
CA SER A 48 -10.73 -3.27 15.63
C SER A 48 -9.63 -4.24 16.06
N ARG A 49 -8.87 -3.85 17.09
CA ARG A 49 -7.92 -4.69 17.83
C ARG A 49 -8.62 -5.89 18.49
N GLY A 50 -9.91 -5.76 18.80
CA GLY A 50 -10.75 -6.85 19.30
C GLY A 50 -11.01 -7.97 18.28
N LEU A 51 -10.88 -7.70 16.97
CA LEU A 51 -10.94 -8.73 15.92
C LEU A 51 -9.61 -9.50 15.76
N GLY A 52 -8.52 -9.02 16.37
CA GLY A 52 -7.28 -9.79 16.61
C GLY A 52 -7.16 -10.30 18.06
N GLY A 53 -8.22 -10.16 18.85
CA GLY A 53 -8.18 -10.08 20.32
C GLY A 53 -7.85 -11.36 21.10
N ASN A 54 -7.71 -12.52 20.45
CA ASN A 54 -7.35 -13.76 21.18
C ASN A 54 -5.83 -13.95 21.39
N VAL A 55 -5.00 -13.02 20.91
CA VAL A 55 -3.52 -13.13 21.03
C VAL A 55 -3.00 -12.67 22.40
N VAL A 56 -3.86 -12.16 23.29
CA VAL A 56 -3.48 -11.68 24.64
C VAL A 56 -2.97 -12.78 25.56
N ALA A 57 -3.33 -14.06 25.33
CA ALA A 57 -2.82 -15.17 26.13
C ALA A 57 -1.40 -15.65 25.72
N GLY A 58 -0.97 -15.39 24.47
CA GLY A 58 0.29 -15.91 23.93
C GLY A 58 1.50 -14.95 24.01
N LEU A 59 1.27 -13.66 24.26
CA LEU A 59 2.31 -12.62 24.16
C LEU A 59 3.07 -12.32 25.45
N ARG A 60 2.69 -12.94 26.58
CA ARG A 60 3.44 -12.76 27.84
C ARG A 60 4.88 -13.29 27.75
N SER A 61 5.27 -14.00 26.69
CA SER A 61 6.61 -14.57 26.50
C SER A 61 7.51 -13.84 25.51
N LEU A 62 7.06 -12.80 24.80
CA LEU A 62 7.89 -12.16 23.76
C LEU A 62 8.73 -11.02 24.34
N VAL A 63 9.93 -11.38 24.79
CA VAL A 63 11.02 -10.42 24.98
C VAL A 63 11.53 -9.99 23.59
N GLY A 64 11.03 -8.86 23.10
CA GLY A 64 11.63 -8.06 22.02
C GLY A 64 11.49 -8.56 20.57
N GLY A 65 10.67 -9.57 20.29
CA GLY A 65 10.48 -10.15 18.94
C GLY A 65 9.24 -9.65 18.20
N GLU A 66 9.21 -9.91 16.88
CA GLU A 66 8.05 -9.67 16.01
C GLU A 66 6.84 -10.51 16.42
N ILE A 67 5.65 -9.90 16.36
CA ILE A 67 4.37 -10.60 16.55
C ILE A 67 3.77 -10.91 15.18
N HIS A 68 4.05 -12.10 14.67
CA HIS A 68 3.74 -12.50 13.30
C HIS A 68 2.25 -12.37 12.96
N GLU A 69 1.34 -12.66 13.88
CA GLU A 69 -0.10 -12.52 13.67
C GLU A 69 -0.52 -11.06 13.48
N TYR A 70 0.07 -10.13 14.24
CA TYR A 70 -0.16 -8.71 14.05
C TYR A 70 0.51 -8.18 12.79
N THR A 71 1.71 -8.68 12.44
CA THR A 71 2.34 -8.34 11.16
C THR A 71 1.43 -8.74 10.00
N ALA A 72 0.96 -9.99 9.97
CA ALA A 72 0.05 -10.48 8.93
C ALA A 72 -1.24 -9.65 8.85
N LEU A 73 -1.83 -9.31 10.01
CA LEU A 73 -3.00 -8.45 10.07
C LEU A 73 -2.74 -7.05 9.47
N LEU A 74 -1.59 -6.44 9.78
CA LEU A 74 -1.21 -5.13 9.26
C LEU A 74 -0.91 -5.18 7.76
N GLU A 75 -0.27 -6.23 7.27
CA GLU A 75 -0.05 -6.44 5.84
C GLU A 75 -1.37 -6.52 5.07
N ASP A 76 -2.31 -7.31 5.54
CA ASP A 76 -3.62 -7.45 4.88
C ASP A 76 -4.44 -6.15 4.95
N THR A 77 -4.33 -5.43 6.07
CA THR A 77 -4.95 -4.11 6.21
C THR A 77 -4.36 -3.10 5.22
N ARG A 78 -3.04 -3.11 5.01
CA ARG A 78 -2.36 -2.27 4.02
C ARG A 78 -2.75 -2.63 2.58
N LYS A 79 -2.80 -3.92 2.24
CA LYS A 79 -3.27 -4.37 0.91
C LYS A 79 -4.68 -3.83 0.62
N GLN A 80 -5.59 -4.00 1.59
CA GLN A 80 -6.95 -3.49 1.45
C GLN A 80 -7.03 -1.96 1.33
N ALA A 81 -6.16 -1.22 2.02
CA ALA A 81 -6.07 0.24 1.86
C ALA A 81 -5.60 0.63 0.45
N VAL A 82 -4.61 -0.09 -0.10
CA VAL A 82 -4.15 0.11 -1.48
C VAL A 82 -5.23 -0.24 -2.49
N ASP A 83 -5.98 -1.34 -2.32
CA ASP A 83 -7.07 -1.71 -3.21
C ASP A 83 -8.14 -0.61 -3.28
N ARG A 84 -8.47 0.01 -2.13
CA ARG A 84 -9.38 1.16 -2.06
C ARG A 84 -8.82 2.40 -2.75
N LEU A 85 -7.52 2.69 -2.55
CA LEU A 85 -6.83 3.79 -3.23
C LEU A 85 -6.85 3.60 -4.75
N VAL A 86 -6.59 2.38 -5.24
CA VAL A 86 -6.63 2.03 -6.67
C VAL A 86 -8.04 2.22 -7.21
N GLY A 87 -9.07 1.66 -6.56
CA GLY A 87 -10.45 1.83 -6.99
C GLY A 87 -10.89 3.30 -7.05
N ASN A 88 -10.47 4.11 -6.08
CA ASN A 88 -10.73 5.55 -6.08
C ASN A 88 -9.98 6.26 -7.21
N ALA A 89 -8.72 5.92 -7.47
CA ALA A 89 -7.94 6.49 -8.56
C ALA A 89 -8.54 6.14 -9.93
N GLN A 90 -8.99 4.89 -10.10
CA GLN A 90 -9.70 4.45 -11.30
C GLN A 90 -11.00 5.23 -11.51
N ALA A 91 -11.78 5.46 -10.45
CA ALA A 91 -13.00 6.27 -10.53
C ALA A 91 -12.71 7.74 -10.92
N MET A 92 -11.51 8.24 -10.65
CA MET A 92 -11.03 9.56 -11.09
C MET A 92 -10.50 9.56 -12.55
N GLY A 93 -10.47 8.40 -13.21
CA GLY A 93 -9.92 8.23 -14.56
C GLY A 93 -8.38 8.28 -14.59
N ALA A 94 -7.71 7.95 -13.48
CA ALA A 94 -6.26 7.81 -13.43
C ALA A 94 -5.81 6.40 -13.85
N ASN A 95 -4.57 6.29 -14.30
CA ASN A 95 -3.88 5.01 -14.56
C ASN A 95 -2.57 4.86 -13.77
N ALA A 96 -2.22 5.86 -12.95
CA ALA A 96 -1.15 5.76 -11.97
C ALA A 96 -1.45 6.57 -10.69
N VAL A 97 -0.79 6.19 -9.61
CA VAL A 97 -0.68 6.95 -8.36
C VAL A 97 0.79 7.14 -8.02
N VAL A 98 1.23 8.40 -7.96
CA VAL A 98 2.61 8.77 -7.60
C VAL A 98 2.68 9.26 -6.16
N MET A 99 3.89 9.28 -5.60
CA MET A 99 4.15 9.66 -4.21
C MET A 99 3.25 8.93 -3.21
N MET A 100 2.95 7.64 -3.47
CA MET A 100 2.13 6.85 -2.57
C MET A 100 2.84 6.69 -1.22
N ARG A 101 2.09 6.90 -0.13
CA ARG A 101 2.54 6.75 1.25
C ARG A 101 1.48 6.02 2.06
N PHE A 102 1.91 5.44 3.16
CA PHE A 102 1.01 5.01 4.22
C PHE A 102 1.08 5.99 5.38
N ASP A 103 -0.08 6.28 5.96
CA ASP A 103 -0.21 6.80 7.31
C ASP A 103 -0.97 5.79 8.17
N SER A 104 -0.81 5.88 9.48
CA SER A 104 -1.54 5.06 10.43
C SER A 104 -1.78 5.82 11.73
N SER A 105 -3.00 5.74 12.24
CA SER A 105 -3.41 6.39 13.47
C SER A 105 -4.11 5.41 14.41
N GLU A 106 -4.12 5.71 15.70
CA GLU A 106 -4.95 4.99 16.67
C GLU A 106 -6.26 5.74 16.87
N ILE A 107 -7.38 5.02 16.80
CA ILE A 107 -8.70 5.58 17.07
C ILE A 107 -9.16 5.02 18.42
N GLY A 108 -9.10 5.86 19.44
CA GLY A 108 -9.33 5.44 20.83
C GLY A 108 -8.31 4.37 21.25
N GLN A 109 -8.73 3.42 22.09
CA GLN A 109 -7.84 2.37 22.59
C GLN A 109 -7.92 1.08 21.78
N THR A 110 -9.00 0.88 21.01
CA THR A 110 -9.36 -0.44 20.47
C THR A 110 -9.36 -0.51 18.95
N MET A 111 -9.02 0.57 18.25
CA MET A 111 -9.04 0.60 16.79
C MET A 111 -7.77 1.24 16.25
N SER A 112 -7.35 0.79 15.08
CA SER A 112 -6.30 1.42 14.30
C SER A 112 -6.81 1.71 12.90
N GLU A 113 -6.36 2.84 12.36
CA GLU A 113 -6.57 3.25 10.99
C GLU A 113 -5.28 3.06 10.19
N ILE A 114 -5.42 2.60 8.96
CA ILE A 114 -4.37 2.68 7.95
C ILE A 114 -4.93 3.44 6.75
N VAL A 115 -4.19 4.44 6.31
CA VAL A 115 -4.50 5.23 5.10
C VAL A 115 -3.38 5.02 4.09
N ALA A 116 -3.70 4.53 2.91
CA ALA A 116 -2.84 4.67 1.74
C ALA A 116 -3.25 5.96 1.02
N TYR A 117 -2.30 6.84 0.68
CA TYR A 117 -2.61 8.09 -0.02
C TYR A 117 -1.51 8.47 -1.01
N GLY A 118 -1.85 9.30 -2.00
CA GLY A 118 -0.92 9.80 -3.01
C GLY A 118 -1.62 10.74 -3.99
N THR A 119 -1.01 10.93 -5.17
CA THR A 119 -1.58 11.75 -6.25
C THR A 119 -1.98 10.86 -7.41
N ALA A 120 -3.26 10.86 -7.77
CA ALA A 120 -3.80 10.18 -8.94
C ALA A 120 -3.45 10.96 -10.21
N VAL A 121 -2.88 10.28 -11.20
CA VAL A 121 -2.40 10.87 -12.45
C VAL A 121 -2.69 9.97 -13.64
N VAL A 122 -2.70 10.55 -14.84
CA VAL A 122 -2.62 9.82 -16.11
C VAL A 122 -1.19 9.90 -16.61
N VAL A 123 -0.62 8.76 -16.97
CA VAL A 123 0.71 8.64 -17.56
C VAL A 123 0.70 7.95 -18.91
N GLU A 124 1.63 8.34 -19.77
CA GLU A 124 1.91 7.71 -21.06
C GLU A 124 3.39 7.30 -21.15
N LYS A 125 3.70 6.23 -21.89
CA LYS A 125 5.10 5.85 -22.12
C LYS A 125 5.80 6.92 -22.95
N LYS A 126 7.00 7.31 -22.54
CA LYS A 126 7.87 8.18 -23.34
C LYS A 126 8.28 7.45 -24.62
N GLY A 127 8.11 8.14 -25.76
CA GLY A 127 8.55 7.67 -27.08
C GLY A 127 10.06 7.65 -27.25
#